data_AF-A0A2E2YI10-F1
#
_entry.id   AF-A0A2E2YI10-F1
#
_cell.length_a   1.000
_cell.length_b   1.000
_cell.length_c   1.000
_cell.angle_alpha   90.00
_cell.angle_beta   90.00
_cell.angle_gamma   90.00
#
_symmetry.space_group_name_H-M   'P 1'
#
loop_
_entity.id
_entity.type
_entity.pdbx_description
1 polymer ?
#
loop_
_entity_poly.entity_id
_entity_poly.type
_entity_poly.pdbx_seq_one_letter_code
_entity_poly.pdbx_strand_id
1 'polypeptide(L)'
;MTNLDGNVTHIKHKVQTPSRASELDPSRVSPSFTDRLTDGLKDVAGAQNTATKLAQEYEFGVENDLSKVMVSQQVSSLGFQLTLNLRNKALSAYKDIMNMPV
;
A
#
# COMPACT_ATOMS: atom_id res chain seq x y z
N MET A 1 11.80 65.17 15.96
CA MET A 1 13.07 64.44 16.02
C MET A 1 12.84 63.10 15.36
N THR A 2 13.18 63.04 14.09
CA THR A 2 13.10 61.88 13.20
C THR A 2 14.17 60.89 13.60
N ASN A 3 13.84 59.60 13.68
CA ASN A 3 14.78 58.52 13.40
C ASN A 3 13.99 57.34 12.83
N LEU A 4 13.81 57.43 11.52
CA LEU A 4 13.57 56.33 10.61
C LEU A 4 14.96 55.88 10.17
N ASP A 5 15.46 54.71 10.62
CA ASP A 5 16.49 53.96 9.90
C ASP A 5 16.83 52.62 10.59
N GLY A 6 16.96 51.56 9.79
CA GLY A 6 18.01 50.57 10.08
C GLY A 6 17.65 49.19 10.66
N ASN A 7 16.48 48.59 10.41
CA ASN A 7 16.35 47.14 10.58
C ASN A 7 15.58 46.44 9.46
N VAL A 8 15.89 46.81 8.22
CA VAL A 8 15.70 45.92 7.07
C VAL A 8 17.09 45.53 6.63
N THR A 9 17.49 44.29 6.97
CA THR A 9 18.66 43.52 6.53
C THR A 9 19.34 42.99 7.77
N HIS A 10 19.10 41.71 8.09
CA HIS A 10 20.12 40.67 8.08
C HIS A 10 19.46 39.32 8.39
N ILE A 11 19.94 38.30 7.68
CA ILE A 11 19.86 36.86 7.97
C ILE A 11 18.61 36.13 7.43
N LYS A 12 18.67 35.94 6.10
CA LYS A 12 18.26 34.71 5.40
C LYS A 12 18.73 33.46 6.15
N HIS A 13 18.05 32.34 5.89
CA HIS A 13 18.34 30.96 6.30
C HIS A 13 17.82 30.53 7.67
N LYS A 14 16.58 30.01 7.70
CA LYS A 14 16.27 28.66 8.23
C LYS A 14 14.80 28.29 7.96
N VAL A 15 14.47 27.84 6.75
CA VAL A 15 13.31 26.94 6.57
C VAL A 15 13.67 25.88 5.54
N GLN A 16 14.23 24.80 6.07
CA GLN A 16 14.03 23.42 5.64
C GLN A 16 13.92 23.16 4.12
N THR A 17 15.07 22.98 3.47
CA THR A 17 15.14 22.01 2.39
C THR A 17 14.70 20.64 2.93
N PRO A 18 13.83 19.88 2.26
CA PRO A 18 13.60 18.48 2.60
C PRO A 18 14.85 17.69 2.23
N SER A 19 15.87 17.78 3.09
CA SER A 19 17.07 16.98 2.98
C SER A 19 16.77 15.56 3.43
N ARG A 20 17.30 14.64 2.62
CA ARG A 20 17.51 13.22 2.86
C ARG A 20 16.27 12.37 2.59
N ALA A 21 16.20 11.95 1.32
CA ALA A 21 15.96 10.55 1.00
C ALA A 21 16.48 9.71 2.17
N SER A 22 15.54 9.15 2.93
CA SER A 22 15.84 8.23 4.02
C SER A 22 16.82 7.22 3.48
N GLU A 23 18.07 7.28 3.95
CA GLU A 23 19.00 6.18 3.78
C GLU A 23 18.24 4.92 4.18
N LEU A 24 18.26 3.97 3.26
CA LEU A 24 17.83 2.61 3.46
C LEU A 24 18.78 2.05 4.51
N ASP A 25 18.41 2.21 5.79
CA ASP A 25 19.08 1.59 6.91
C ASP A 25 18.95 0.07 6.75
N PRO A 26 20.05 -0.65 6.42
CA PRO A 26 19.99 -2.10 6.22
C PRO A 26 19.71 -2.86 7.53
N SER A 27 19.71 -2.16 8.67
CA SER A 27 19.45 -2.71 10.00
C SER A 27 17.97 -2.74 10.36
N ARG A 28 17.11 -2.06 9.58
CA ARG A 28 15.67 -2.28 9.66
C ARG A 28 15.34 -3.50 8.82
N VAL A 29 15.23 -4.65 9.48
CA VAL A 29 14.59 -5.84 8.92
C VAL A 29 13.15 -5.48 8.58
N SER A 30 12.97 -4.86 7.42
CA SER A 30 11.67 -4.64 6.81
C SER A 30 11.18 -6.02 6.38
N PRO A 31 9.88 -6.34 6.56
CA PRO A 31 9.34 -7.61 6.11
C PRO A 31 9.77 -7.85 4.67
N SER A 32 10.28 -9.05 4.37
CA SER A 32 10.74 -9.35 3.03
C SER A 32 9.58 -9.16 2.06
N PHE A 33 9.89 -8.90 0.78
CA PHE A 33 8.86 -8.83 -0.25
C PHE A 33 7.99 -10.10 -0.25
N THR A 34 8.59 -11.27 0.00
CA THR A 34 7.90 -12.55 0.12
C THR A 34 6.94 -12.56 1.31
N ASP A 35 7.32 -11.99 2.46
CA ASP A 35 6.44 -11.87 3.63
C ASP A 35 5.23 -10.98 3.31
N ARG A 36 5.48 -9.80 2.70
CA ARG A 36 4.41 -8.88 2.25
C ARG A 36 3.48 -9.50 1.21
N LEU A 37 4.03 -10.26 0.27
CA LEU A 37 3.25 -10.97 -0.74
C LEU A 37 2.40 -12.06 -0.10
N THR A 38 2.98 -12.82 0.83
CA THR A 38 2.28 -13.88 1.56
C THR A 38 1.14 -13.32 2.39
N ASP A 39 1.36 -12.19 3.07
CA ASP A 39 0.33 -11.52 3.84
C ASP A 39 -0.77 -10.93 2.95
N GLY A 40 -0.41 -10.31 1.81
CA GLY A 40 -1.40 -9.85 0.83
C GLY A 40 -2.24 -10.98 0.23
N LEU A 41 -1.66 -12.17 0.04
CA LEU A 41 -2.41 -13.37 -0.38
C LEU A 41 -3.41 -13.82 0.69
N LYS A 42 -3.02 -13.80 1.97
CA LYS A 42 -3.93 -14.09 3.09
C LYS A 42 -5.06 -13.05 3.17
N ASP A 43 -4.75 -11.78 2.94
CA ASP A 43 -5.75 -10.71 2.96
C ASP A 43 -6.80 -10.89 1.87
N VAL A 44 -6.39 -11.32 0.67
CA VAL A 44 -7.33 -11.63 -0.42
C VAL A 44 -8.20 -12.84 -0.10
N ALA A 45 -7.62 -13.89 0.50
CA ALA A 45 -8.39 -15.04 0.97
C ALA A 45 -9.40 -14.64 2.08
N GLY A 46 -9.00 -13.76 2.98
CA GLY A 46 -9.87 -13.18 4.01
C GLY A 46 -10.99 -12.33 3.41
N ALA A 47 -10.70 -11.51 2.41
CA ALA A 47 -11.67 -10.70 1.71
C ALA A 47 -12.71 -11.58 0.98
N GLN A 48 -12.28 -12.65 0.29
CA GLN A 48 -13.18 -13.61 -0.33
C GLN A 48 -14.13 -14.27 0.68
N ASN A 49 -13.60 -14.79 1.80
CA ASN A 49 -14.43 -15.37 2.86
C ASN A 49 -15.44 -14.37 3.43
N THR A 50 -15.01 -13.12 3.60
CA THR A 50 -15.88 -12.05 4.08
C THR A 50 -17.01 -11.75 3.09
N ALA A 51 -16.70 -11.65 1.79
CA ALA A 51 -17.70 -11.44 0.75
C ALA A 51 -18.71 -12.59 0.68
N THR A 52 -18.24 -13.85 0.74
CA THR A 52 -19.12 -15.04 0.77
C THR A 52 -20.04 -15.01 1.99
N LYS A 53 -19.50 -14.67 3.17
CA LYS A 53 -20.28 -14.56 4.40
C LYS A 53 -21.33 -13.45 4.31
N LEU A 54 -20.97 -12.28 3.80
CA LEU A 54 -21.92 -11.17 3.61
C LEU A 54 -23.04 -11.53 2.63
N ALA A 55 -22.72 -12.20 1.52
CA ALA A 55 -23.73 -12.67 0.57
C ALA A 55 -24.71 -13.63 1.25
N GLN A 56 -24.20 -14.56 2.05
CA GLN A 56 -25.01 -15.52 2.80
C GLN A 56 -25.88 -14.83 3.87
N GLU A 57 -25.34 -13.88 4.63
CA GLU A 57 -26.08 -13.11 5.64
C GLU A 57 -27.19 -12.25 5.03
N TYR A 58 -26.96 -11.72 3.82
CA TYR A 58 -27.97 -11.00 3.05
C TYR A 58 -29.09 -11.91 2.56
N GLU A 59 -28.75 -13.08 2.02
CA GLU A 59 -29.75 -14.09 1.59
C GLU A 59 -30.63 -14.57 2.75
N PHE A 60 -30.08 -14.63 3.97
CA PHE A 60 -30.82 -14.98 5.19
C PHE A 60 -31.55 -13.80 5.86
N GLY A 61 -31.45 -12.60 5.31
CA GLY A 61 -32.11 -11.39 5.86
C GLY A 61 -31.52 -10.89 7.18
N VAL A 62 -30.34 -11.37 7.57
CA VAL A 62 -29.61 -10.93 8.76
C VAL A 62 -28.99 -9.55 8.52
N GLU A 63 -28.50 -9.31 7.30
CA GLU A 63 -27.95 -8.03 6.86
C GLU A 63 -28.82 -7.47 5.72
N ASN A 64 -29.47 -6.31 5.91
CA ASN A 64 -30.34 -5.70 4.89
C ASN A 64 -29.61 -4.71 3.96
N ASP A 65 -28.30 -4.50 4.17
CA ASP A 65 -27.52 -3.56 3.38
C ASP A 65 -26.87 -4.23 2.17
N LEU A 66 -27.63 -4.30 1.08
CA LEU A 66 -27.16 -4.79 -0.22
C LEU A 66 -25.89 -4.05 -0.70
N SER A 67 -25.77 -2.76 -0.38
CA SER A 67 -24.63 -1.92 -0.79
C SER A 67 -23.32 -2.47 -0.23
N LYS A 68 -23.33 -2.89 1.04
CA LYS A 68 -22.17 -3.44 1.74
C LYS A 68 -21.71 -4.77 1.13
N VAL A 69 -22.67 -5.63 0.74
CA VAL A 69 -22.40 -6.89 0.02
C VAL A 69 -21.76 -6.60 -1.34
N MET A 70 -22.35 -5.69 -2.11
CA MET A 70 -21.87 -5.33 -3.45
C MET A 70 -20.47 -4.72 -3.42
N VAL A 71 -20.18 -3.83 -2.45
CA VAL A 71 -18.84 -3.27 -2.28
C VAL A 71 -17.83 -4.35 -1.89
N SER A 72 -18.18 -5.24 -0.96
CA SER A 72 -17.31 -6.35 -0.54
C SER A 72 -17.01 -7.31 -1.69
N GLN A 73 -18.00 -7.61 -2.53
CA GLN A 73 -17.84 -8.40 -3.76
C GLN A 73 -16.87 -7.73 -4.75
N GLN A 74 -17.01 -6.42 -4.94
CA GLN A 74 -16.16 -5.65 -5.86
C GLN A 74 -14.71 -5.57 -5.36
N VAL A 75 -14.52 -5.34 -4.06
CA VAL A 75 -13.20 -5.33 -3.41
C VAL A 75 -12.51 -6.69 -3.57
N SER A 76 -13.23 -7.79 -3.32
CA SER A 76 -12.70 -9.14 -3.46
C SER A 76 -12.30 -9.47 -4.90
N SER A 77 -13.15 -9.08 -5.87
CA SER A 77 -12.88 -9.29 -7.30
C SER A 77 -11.65 -8.53 -7.77
N LEU A 78 -11.52 -7.25 -7.38
CA LEU A 78 -10.37 -6.42 -7.70
C LEU A 78 -9.09 -6.95 -7.03
N GLY A 79 -9.16 -7.33 -5.76
CA GLY A 79 -8.03 -7.91 -5.03
C GLY A 79 -7.54 -9.23 -5.63
N PHE A 80 -8.45 -10.08 -6.09
CA PHE A 80 -8.12 -11.31 -6.79
C PHE A 80 -7.42 -11.05 -8.13
N GLN A 81 -7.92 -10.12 -8.95
CA GLN A 81 -7.28 -9.74 -10.21
C GLN A 81 -5.87 -9.18 -9.99
N LEU A 82 -5.70 -8.32 -8.99
CA LEU A 82 -4.38 -7.80 -8.61
C LEU A 82 -3.43 -8.93 -8.21
N THR A 83 -3.91 -9.92 -7.46
CA THR A 83 -3.13 -11.10 -7.06
C THR A 83 -2.62 -11.91 -8.25
N LEU A 84 -3.48 -12.16 -9.24
CA LEU A 84 -3.07 -12.88 -10.45
C LEU A 84 -1.99 -12.12 -11.23
N ASN A 85 -2.13 -10.80 -11.33
CA ASN A 85 -1.12 -9.95 -11.98
C ASN A 85 0.21 -9.96 -11.21
N LEU A 86 0.14 -9.95 -9.89
CA LEU A 86 1.33 -9.97 -9.04
C LEU A 86 2.04 -11.32 -9.06
N ARG A 87 1.28 -12.44 -9.08
CA ARG A 87 1.83 -13.80 -9.29
C ARG A 87 2.66 -13.87 -10.57
N ASN A 88 2.10 -13.39 -11.68
CA ASN A 88 2.79 -13.44 -12.97
C ASN A 88 4.06 -12.59 -12.95
N LYS A 89 4.02 -11.39 -12.35
CA LYS A 89 5.20 -10.53 -12.18
C LYS A 89 6.26 -11.16 -11.27
N ALA A 90 5.87 -11.82 -10.18
CA ALA A 90 6.79 -12.50 -9.27
C ALA A 90 7.49 -13.69 -9.96
N LEU A 91 6.75 -14.48 -10.75
CA LEU A 91 7.31 -15.56 -11.56
C LEU A 91 8.31 -15.04 -12.61
N SER A 92 7.96 -13.94 -13.30
CA SER A 92 8.87 -13.31 -14.25
C SER A 92 10.14 -12.78 -13.57
N ALA A 93 10.02 -12.09 -12.43
CA ALA A 93 11.17 -11.58 -11.69
C ALA A 93 12.11 -12.70 -11.22
N TYR A 94 11.56 -13.83 -10.76
CA TYR A 94 12.36 -15.01 -10.42
C TYR A 94 13.10 -15.56 -11.64
N LYS A 95 12.40 -15.66 -12.78
CA LYS A 95 12.99 -16.11 -14.05
C LYS A 95 14.08 -15.14 -14.55
N ASP A 96 13.88 -13.83 -14.40
CA ASP A 96 14.83 -12.81 -14.81
C ASP A 96 16.11 -12.86 -13.97
N ILE A 97 16.02 -13.10 -12.66
CA ILE A 97 17.20 -13.32 -11.79
C ILE A 97 17.95 -14.60 -12.21
N MET A 98 17.23 -15.68 -12.51
CA MET A 98 17.82 -16.96 -12.93
C MET A 98 18.49 -16.91 -14.31
N ASN A 99 17.96 -16.10 -15.22
CA ASN A 99 18.47 -15.94 -16.58
C ASN A 99 19.48 -14.79 -16.72
N MET A 100 19.76 -14.06 -15.64
CA MET A 100 20.80 -13.04 -15.65
C MET A 100 22.16 -13.75 -15.70
N PRO A 101 22.97 -13.56 -16.77
CA PRO A 101 24.32 -14.08 -16.76
C PRO A 101 25.13 -13.37 -15.66
N VAL A 102 25.86 -14.17 -14.87
CA VAL A 102 26.86 -13.68 -13.91
C VAL A 102 28.06 -13.07 -14.63
#